data_AF-M8AUJ8-F1
#
_entry.id   AF-M8AUJ8-F1
#
_cell.length_a   1.000
_cell.length_b   1.000
_cell.length_c   1.000
_cell.angle_alpha   90.00
_cell.angle_beta   90.00
_cell.angle_gamma   90.00
#
_symmetry.space_group_name_H-M   'P 1'
#
loop_
_entity.id
_entity.type
_entity.pdbx_description
1 polymer ?
#
loop_
_entity_poly.entity_id
_entity_poly.type
_entity_poly.pdbx_seq_one_letter_code
_entity_poly.pdbx_strand_id
1 'polypeptide(L)'
;MEFDPVEAVQSVFPSADPQLLRGYLEASGNVLDAAIRSFRDYLASDSATTNAGASSSGVASDVPVMNTPANRTEWAELIVKEMSSASDPNDTRNRVFRILEMFDKCAANCSTPDEAHKMRETKGTTDGAGGKVSSGGDKRGKE
;
A
#
# COMPACT_ATOMS: atom_id res chain seq x y z
N MET A 1 -24.63 11.82 41.72
CA MET A 1 -23.66 11.42 40.68
C MET A 1 -24.47 11.23 39.41
N GLU A 2 -24.35 12.17 38.48
CA GLU A 2 -24.88 11.99 37.12
C GLU A 2 -24.05 10.88 36.49
N PHE A 3 -24.71 9.81 36.03
CA PHE A 3 -24.01 8.70 35.41
C PHE A 3 -23.57 9.17 34.01
N ASP A 4 -22.29 9.47 33.84
CA ASP A 4 -21.75 9.76 32.52
C ASP A 4 -21.45 8.42 31.81
N PRO A 5 -22.21 8.07 30.76
CA PRO A 5 -21.97 6.85 30.00
C PRO A 5 -20.58 6.85 29.36
N VAL A 6 -20.00 8.01 29.07
CA VAL A 6 -18.65 8.14 28.51
C VAL A 6 -17.60 7.72 29.54
N GLU A 7 -17.72 8.17 30.79
CA GLU A 7 -16.82 7.76 31.87
C GLU A 7 -16.91 6.25 32.15
N ALA A 8 -18.12 5.68 32.05
CA ALA A 8 -18.31 4.24 32.22
C ALA A 8 -17.58 3.44 31.13
N VAL A 9 -17.64 3.86 29.87
CA VAL A 9 -16.86 3.22 28.79
C VAL A 9 -15.37 3.48 28.97
N GLN A 10 -14.98 4.69 29.37
CA GLN A 10 -13.58 5.06 29.59
C GLN A 10 -12.93 4.29 30.75
N SER A 11 -13.71 3.90 31.77
CA SER A 11 -13.24 3.01 32.82
C SER A 11 -12.85 1.62 32.29
N VAL A 12 -13.54 1.13 31.25
CA VAL A 12 -13.22 -0.13 30.56
C VAL A 12 -12.07 0.05 29.57
N PHE A 13 -11.93 1.24 28.97
CA PHE A 13 -10.85 1.58 28.03
C PHE A 13 -10.12 2.86 28.46
N PRO A 14 -9.19 2.77 29.43
CA PRO A 14 -8.54 3.95 30.01
C PRO A 14 -7.70 4.75 29.00
N SER A 15 -7.24 4.09 27.94
CA SER A 15 -6.45 4.68 26.85
C SER A 15 -7.29 5.17 25.68
N ALA A 16 -8.61 4.97 25.69
CA ALA A 16 -9.47 5.37 24.58
C ALA A 16 -9.78 6.87 24.64
N ASP A 17 -9.80 7.49 23.47
CA ASP A 17 -10.13 8.91 23.32
C ASP A 17 -11.62 9.15 23.66
N PRO A 18 -11.95 9.99 24.65
CA PRO A 18 -13.33 10.25 25.04
C PRO A 18 -14.20 10.85 23.94
N GLN A 19 -13.64 11.53 22.93
CA GLN A 19 -14.43 12.01 21.77
C GLN A 19 -14.87 10.85 20.87
N LEU A 20 -13.98 9.88 20.67
CA LEU A 20 -14.31 8.67 19.92
C LEU A 20 -15.37 7.83 20.64
N LEU A 21 -15.24 7.67 21.96
CA LEU A 21 -16.23 6.95 22.78
C LEU A 21 -17.63 7.58 22.71
N ARG A 22 -17.70 8.92 22.70
CA ARG A 22 -18.96 9.67 22.51
C ARG A 22 -19.63 9.34 21.18
N GLY A 23 -18.88 9.26 20.09
CA GLY A 23 -19.42 8.90 18.78
C GLY A 23 -20.05 7.50 18.75
N TYR A 24 -19.41 6.52 19.39
CA TYR A 24 -19.95 5.14 19.49
C TYR A 24 -21.16 5.05 20.41
N LEU A 25 -21.19 5.83 21.49
CA LEU A 25 -22.34 5.91 22.38
C LEU A 25 -23.55 6.53 21.68
N GLU A 26 -23.36 7.63 20.94
CA GLU A 26 -24.44 8.28 20.19
C GLU A 26 -24.99 7.37 19.08
N ALA A 27 -24.11 6.71 18.33
CA ALA A 27 -24.50 5.73 17.30
C ALA A 27 -25.26 4.52 17.89
N SER A 28 -24.95 4.16 19.14
CA SER A 28 -25.61 3.07 19.87
C SER A 28 -26.90 3.51 20.59
N GLY A 29 -27.35 4.75 20.43
CA GLY A 29 -28.52 5.26 21.15
C GLY A 29 -28.30 5.37 22.66
N ASN A 30 -27.07 5.68 23.07
CA ASN A 30 -26.61 5.76 24.45
C ASN A 30 -26.70 4.43 25.23
N VAL A 31 -26.64 3.29 24.52
CA VAL A 31 -26.60 1.95 25.13
C VAL A 31 -25.16 1.53 25.39
N LEU A 32 -24.78 1.45 26.66
CA LEU A 32 -23.41 1.17 27.11
C LEU A 32 -22.85 -0.15 26.54
N ASP A 33 -23.59 -1.24 26.65
CA ASP A 33 -23.18 -2.57 26.15
C ASP A 33 -23.04 -2.64 24.63
N ALA A 34 -23.79 -1.83 23.89
CA ALA A 34 -23.68 -1.76 22.44
C ALA A 34 -22.42 -0.97 22.05
N ALA A 35 -22.17 0.16 22.69
CA ALA A 35 -20.99 0.99 22.44
C ALA A 35 -19.67 0.28 22.82
N ILE A 36 -19.64 -0.42 23.96
CA ILE A 36 -18.46 -1.21 24.38
C ILE A 36 -18.16 -2.30 23.34
N ARG A 37 -19.19 -2.98 22.84
CA ARG A 37 -19.04 -4.05 21.85
C ARG A 37 -18.56 -3.51 20.51
N SER A 38 -19.19 -2.46 19.98
CA SER A 38 -18.80 -1.86 18.71
C SER A 38 -17.38 -1.28 18.76
N PHE A 39 -16.99 -0.70 19.90
CA PHE A 39 -15.64 -0.17 20.08
C PHE A 39 -14.60 -1.30 20.18
N ARG A 40 -14.92 -2.40 20.87
CA ARG A 40 -14.07 -3.61 20.86
C ARG A 40 -13.95 -4.21 19.47
N ASP A 41 -15.04 -4.28 18.73
CA ASP A 41 -15.03 -4.78 17.36
C ASP A 41 -14.20 -3.85 16.47
N TYR A 42 -14.27 -2.53 16.66
CA TYR A 42 -13.40 -1.56 16.00
C TYR A 42 -11.92 -1.78 16.34
N LEU A 43 -11.56 -1.90 17.62
CA LEU A 43 -10.19 -2.18 18.04
C LEU A 43 -9.69 -3.54 17.55
N ALA A 44 -10.56 -4.55 17.58
CA ALA A 44 -10.26 -5.87 17.04
C ALA A 44 -10.14 -5.83 15.51
N SER A 45 -10.89 -4.97 14.82
CA SER A 45 -10.84 -4.77 13.36
C SER A 45 -9.61 -3.96 12.93
N ASP A 46 -9.25 -2.93 13.69
CA ASP A 46 -8.03 -2.13 13.51
C ASP A 46 -6.79 -2.98 13.81
N SER A 47 -6.86 -3.82 14.85
CA SER A 47 -5.90 -4.89 15.12
C SER A 47 -5.97 -6.05 14.10
N ALA A 48 -7.09 -6.21 13.37
CA ALA A 48 -7.29 -7.25 12.34
C ALA A 48 -6.84 -6.82 10.95
N THR A 49 -6.06 -5.73 10.82
CA THR A 49 -5.01 -5.70 9.79
C THR A 49 -3.89 -6.72 10.08
N THR A 50 -3.94 -7.42 11.22
CA THR A 50 -3.30 -8.72 11.40
C THR A 50 -4.29 -9.75 11.96
N ASN A 51 -5.03 -10.36 11.03
CA ASN A 51 -5.56 -11.74 11.08
C ASN A 51 -6.55 -12.10 12.21
N ALA A 52 -7.79 -12.43 11.82
CA ALA A 52 -8.77 -13.04 12.69
C ALA A 52 -8.36 -14.46 13.14
N GLY A 53 -8.46 -14.72 14.45
CA GLY A 53 -8.84 -16.04 14.97
C GLY A 53 -7.86 -16.76 15.89
N ALA A 54 -8.17 -16.68 17.19
CA ALA A 54 -7.97 -17.69 18.23
C ALA A 54 -6.62 -17.78 18.98
N SER A 55 -6.69 -17.33 20.25
CA SER A 55 -6.13 -17.93 21.47
C SER A 55 -4.61 -18.15 21.65
N SER A 56 -4.15 -17.51 22.72
CA SER A 56 -3.22 -18.02 23.74
C SER A 56 -1.73 -17.72 23.58
N SER A 57 -1.24 -17.07 24.64
CA SER A 57 0.13 -17.01 25.14
C SER A 57 1.11 -16.15 24.35
N GLY A 58 1.56 -15.09 25.02
CA GLY A 58 2.50 -14.13 24.47
C GLY A 58 3.84 -14.75 24.13
N VAL A 59 4.45 -14.18 23.09
CA VAL A 59 5.89 -13.97 22.99
C VAL A 59 6.09 -12.67 22.22
N ALA A 60 6.77 -11.72 22.85
CA ALA A 60 7.46 -10.67 22.12
C ALA A 60 8.49 -11.35 21.20
N SER A 61 8.57 -10.93 19.94
CA SER A 61 9.83 -10.80 19.22
C SER A 61 9.57 -10.23 17.83
N ASP A 62 10.18 -9.05 17.63
CA ASP A 62 10.78 -8.61 16.39
C ASP A 62 9.88 -8.68 15.13
N VAL A 63 9.27 -7.55 14.79
CA VAL A 63 8.94 -7.29 13.39
C VAL A 63 10.24 -6.84 12.74
N PRO A 64 10.96 -7.69 11.98
CA PRO A 64 11.94 -7.17 11.06
C PRO A 64 11.15 -6.35 10.04
N VAL A 65 11.48 -5.06 9.95
CA VAL A 65 11.02 -4.19 8.87
C VAL A 65 11.34 -4.89 7.54
N MET A 66 10.32 -5.46 6.91
CA MET A 66 10.51 -6.33 5.75
C MET A 66 10.88 -5.47 4.55
N ASN A 67 12.15 -5.53 4.16
CA ASN A 67 12.62 -5.05 2.86
C ASN A 67 11.89 -5.87 1.78
N THR A 68 11.08 -5.23 0.94
CA THR A 68 10.38 -5.90 -0.17
C THR A 68 11.40 -6.46 -1.16
N PRO A 69 11.42 -7.78 -1.39
CA PRO A 69 12.39 -8.40 -2.30
C PRO A 69 12.31 -7.88 -3.72
N ALA A 70 13.45 -7.78 -4.40
CA ALA A 70 13.53 -7.21 -5.75
C ALA A 70 13.32 -8.25 -6.87
N ASN A 71 13.56 -9.54 -6.59
CA ASN A 71 13.47 -10.60 -7.60
C ASN A 71 12.74 -11.85 -7.11
N ARG A 72 12.22 -12.65 -8.06
CA ARG A 72 11.41 -13.86 -7.77
C ARG A 72 12.12 -14.89 -6.90
N THR A 73 13.45 -14.98 -7.00
CA THR A 73 14.25 -15.91 -6.20
C THR A 73 14.29 -15.48 -4.75
N GLU A 74 14.51 -14.20 -4.47
CA GLU A 74 14.44 -13.64 -3.12
C GLU A 74 13.03 -13.77 -2.53
N TRP A 75 11.96 -13.63 -3.33
CA TRP A 75 10.60 -13.92 -2.87
C TRP A 75 10.44 -15.39 -2.44
N ALA A 76 11.00 -16.34 -3.20
CA ALA A 76 10.97 -17.75 -2.85
C ALA A 76 11.81 -18.06 -1.60
N GLU A 77 13.01 -17.48 -1.48
CA GLU A 77 13.85 -17.63 -0.29
C GLU A 77 13.22 -17.02 0.95
N LEU A 78 12.56 -15.86 0.80
CA LEU A 78 11.82 -15.23 1.89
C LEU A 78 10.70 -16.14 2.37
N ILE A 79 9.93 -16.72 1.45
CA ILE A 79 8.89 -17.71 1.78
C ILE A 79 9.49 -18.89 2.52
N VAL A 80 10.55 -19.52 1.99
CA VAL A 80 11.17 -20.71 2.61
C VAL A 80 11.75 -20.37 3.99
N LYS A 81 12.42 -19.22 4.15
CA LYS A 81 12.99 -18.77 5.42
C LYS A 81 11.91 -18.51 6.46
N GLU A 82 10.82 -17.89 6.04
CA GLU A 82 9.69 -17.57 6.90
C GLU A 82 8.92 -18.84 7.31
N MET A 83 8.69 -19.76 6.38
CA MET A 83 8.11 -21.08 6.64
C MET A 83 8.99 -21.92 7.59
N SER A 84 10.31 -21.88 7.42
CA SER A 84 11.26 -22.63 8.25
C SER A 84 11.36 -22.08 9.68
N SER A 85 10.99 -20.81 9.85
CA SER A 85 10.96 -20.14 11.16
C SER A 85 9.57 -20.24 11.82
N ALA A 86 8.62 -20.94 11.20
CA ALA A 86 7.24 -21.04 11.68
C ALA A 86 7.10 -22.11 12.76
N SER A 87 6.32 -21.77 13.79
CA SER A 87 6.07 -22.67 14.92
C SER A 87 5.09 -23.79 14.57
N ASP A 88 4.12 -23.48 13.69
CA ASP A 88 2.97 -24.33 13.39
C ASP A 88 2.57 -24.23 11.91
N PRO A 89 1.92 -25.25 11.34
CA PRO A 89 1.45 -25.19 9.95
C PRO A 89 0.44 -24.06 9.69
N ASN A 90 -0.31 -23.63 10.71
CA ASN A 90 -1.20 -22.47 10.59
C ASN A 90 -0.41 -21.15 10.54
N ASP A 91 0.66 -21.05 11.34
CA ASP A 91 1.60 -19.92 11.30
C ASP A 91 2.31 -19.84 9.95
N THR A 92 2.79 -20.98 9.43
CA THR A 92 3.35 -21.10 8.08
C THR A 92 2.39 -20.53 7.03
N ARG A 93 1.12 -20.97 7.05
CA ARG A 93 0.11 -20.48 6.10
C ARG A 93 -0.07 -18.97 6.19
N ASN A 94 -0.28 -18.43 7.39
CA ASN A 94 -0.49 -16.99 7.59
C ASN A 94 0.69 -16.16 7.07
N ARG A 95 1.91 -16.63 7.34
CA ARG A 95 3.14 -15.96 6.91
C ARG A 95 3.33 -16.02 5.39
N VAL A 96 3.05 -17.16 4.77
CA VAL A 96 3.07 -17.33 3.31
C VAL A 96 2.01 -16.45 2.63
N PHE A 97 0.77 -16.43 3.14
CA PHE A 97 -0.30 -15.59 2.59
C PHE A 97 0.07 -14.10 2.64
N ARG A 98 0.62 -13.62 3.76
CA ARG A 98 1.10 -12.24 3.88
C ARG A 98 2.18 -11.91 2.84
N ILE A 99 3.16 -12.79 2.65
CA ILE A 99 4.23 -12.55 1.68
C ILE A 99 3.68 -12.54 0.24
N LEU A 100 2.74 -13.43 -0.10
CA LEU A 100 2.10 -13.45 -1.42
C LEU A 100 1.23 -12.22 -1.68
N GLU A 101 0.53 -11.72 -0.66
CA GLU A 101 -0.22 -10.47 -0.75
C GLU A 101 0.72 -9.27 -0.99
N MET A 102 1.88 -9.24 -0.31
CA MET A 102 2.91 -8.23 -0.57
C MET A 102 3.46 -8.31 -2.00
N PHE A 103 3.67 -9.52 -2.53
CA PHE A 103 4.11 -9.72 -3.91
C PHE A 103 3.10 -9.16 -4.92
N ASP A 104 1.82 -9.44 -4.73
CA ASP A 104 0.75 -8.96 -5.62
C ASP A 104 0.61 -7.44 -5.56
N LYS A 105 0.70 -6.87 -4.35
CA LYS A 105 0.75 -5.41 -4.18
C LYS A 105 1.94 -4.83 -4.95
N CYS A 106 3.16 -5.34 -4.77
CA CYS A 106 4.35 -4.89 -5.51
C CYS A 106 4.16 -4.97 -7.04
N ALA A 107 3.54 -6.03 -7.55
CA ALA A 107 3.22 -6.17 -8.98
C ALA A 107 2.16 -5.15 -9.45
N ALA A 108 1.18 -4.84 -8.62
CA ALA A 108 0.19 -3.80 -8.92
C ALA A 108 0.81 -2.39 -8.91
N ASN A 109 1.77 -2.11 -8.02
CA ASN A 109 2.43 -0.80 -7.94
C ASN A 109 3.48 -0.59 -9.03
N CYS A 110 4.03 -1.67 -9.62
CA CYS A 110 4.96 -1.55 -10.75
C CYS A 110 4.26 -1.25 -12.08
N SER A 111 2.93 -1.22 -12.10
CA SER A 111 2.14 -0.67 -13.21
C SER A 111 2.10 0.85 -13.14
N THR A 112 3.27 1.50 -13.24
CA THR A 112 3.29 2.86 -13.79
C THR A 112 2.92 2.75 -15.27
N PRO A 113 1.93 3.52 -15.78
CA PRO A 113 1.79 3.69 -17.22
C PRO A 113 3.05 4.39 -17.74
N ASP A 114 3.96 3.59 -18.29
CA ASP A 114 4.94 4.09 -19.23
C ASP A 114 4.22 4.41 -20.55
N GLU A 115 4.81 5.29 -21.37
CA GLU A 115 4.30 5.82 -22.65
C GLU A 115 3.56 7.16 -22.62
N ALA A 116 4.25 8.22 -22.21
CA ALA A 116 4.01 9.56 -22.77
C ALA A 116 5.31 10.38 -22.89
N HIS A 117 6.36 9.78 -23.43
CA HIS A 117 7.49 10.57 -23.91
C HIS A 117 8.22 9.79 -25.01
N LYS A 118 7.89 10.06 -26.28
CA LYS A 118 8.80 10.09 -27.45
C LYS A 118 8.06 9.73 -28.74
N MET A 119 7.33 10.70 -29.27
CA MET A 119 7.12 10.80 -30.70
C MET A 119 6.67 12.23 -31.03
N ARG A 120 7.57 13.22 -30.87
CA ARG A 120 7.40 14.45 -31.65
C ARG A 120 7.99 14.15 -33.02
N GLU A 121 7.08 13.91 -33.95
CA GLU A 121 7.36 13.70 -35.37
C GLU A 121 8.32 14.75 -35.91
N THR A 122 9.35 14.26 -36.58
CA THR A 122 10.06 14.99 -37.62
C THR A 122 9.12 15.17 -38.80
N LYS A 123 8.58 16.37 -38.99
CA LYS A 123 8.00 16.77 -40.28
C LYS A 123 8.49 18.15 -40.66
N GLY A 124 9.30 18.18 -41.72
CA GLY A 124 9.77 19.41 -42.32
C GLY A 124 8.63 20.21 -42.94
N THR A 125 8.78 21.53 -42.86
CA THR A 125 8.44 22.45 -43.94
C THR A 125 9.56 23.49 -43.88
N THR A 126 10.57 23.39 -44.74
CA THR A 126 10.65 24.19 -45.97
C THR A 126 9.70 25.37 -45.95
N ASP A 127 10.25 26.57 -45.77
CA ASP A 127 9.96 27.70 -46.66
C ASP A 127 11.00 28.82 -46.46
N GLY A 128 11.73 29.06 -47.56
CA GLY A 128 12.07 30.39 -48.05
C GLY A 128 12.89 31.33 -47.17
N ALA A 129 14.21 31.36 -47.41
CA ALA A 129 14.91 32.59 -47.85
C ALA A 129 16.39 32.26 -48.06
N GLY A 130 16.70 31.81 -49.28
CA GLY A 130 18.07 31.64 -49.75
C GLY A 130 18.78 32.98 -49.85
N GLY A 131 19.95 33.07 -49.21
CA GLY A 131 20.83 34.21 -49.30
C GLY A 131 22.29 33.79 -49.15
N LYS A 132 22.90 33.30 -50.24
CA LYS A 132 24.21 33.79 -50.68
C LYS A 132 24.66 33.13 -51.98
N VAL A 133 24.99 34.02 -52.90
CA VAL A 133 25.66 33.84 -54.19
C VAL A 133 27.05 33.23 -54.03
N SER A 134 27.37 32.24 -54.88
CA SER A 134 28.70 31.85 -55.37
C SER A 134 28.54 30.50 -56.07
N SER A 135 29.21 30.16 -57.17
CA SER A 135 30.08 30.84 -58.11
C SER A 135 30.44 29.73 -59.11
N GLY A 136 30.43 30.04 -60.41
CA GLY A 136 31.01 29.19 -61.46
C GLY A 136 30.06 28.11 -61.98
N GLY A 137 30.01 27.82 -63.27
CA GLY A 137 30.81 28.29 -64.38
C GLY A 137 30.60 27.35 -65.57
N ASP A 138 30.82 27.90 -66.76
CA ASP A 138 31.07 27.20 -68.04
C ASP A 138 29.88 26.45 -68.68
N LYS A 139 29.21 27.06 -69.65
CA LYS A 139 29.52 27.11 -71.11
C LYS A 139 29.33 25.78 -71.86
N ARG A 140 28.70 25.93 -73.04
CA ARG A 140 28.57 25.01 -74.19
C ARG A 140 27.44 23.99 -74.05
N GLY A 141 26.67 23.69 -75.09
CA GLY A 141 26.73 24.04 -76.50
C GLY A 141 25.41 23.56 -77.11
N LYS A 142 24.83 24.34 -78.01
CA LYS A 142 24.92 24.17 -79.47
C LYS A 142 23.69 23.45 -80.01
N GLU A 143 22.92 24.24 -80.75
CA GLU A 143 22.28 23.83 -82.01
C GLU A 143 23.28 23.07 -82.92
#